data_AF-A0A316J4P6-F1
#
_entry.id   AF-A0A316J4P6-F1
#
_cell.length_a   1.000
_cell.length_b   1.000
_cell.length_c   1.000
_cell.angle_alpha   90.00
_cell.angle_beta   90.00
_cell.angle_gamma   90.00
#
_symmetry.space_group_name_H-M   'P 1'
#
loop_
_entity.id
_entity.type
_entity.pdbx_description
1 polymer ?
#
loop_
_entity_poly.entity_id
_entity_poly.type
_entity_poly.pdbx_seq_one_letter_code
_entity_poly.pdbx_strand_id
1 'polypeptide(L)'
;MQRLGVDSRSRVIQSGVEPATSDVAAKLEIREGMPVLRHTALILGDDVPFLLTTRYFPLDLIPDFENRLLRGGSFTALLREEGLGPLQRASTVVGARMPQDEESGLLSCPHNAPLLAVSALGRLPGGRAVEWQHAVMNSLLIRLSFTS
;
A
#
# COMPACT_ATOMS: atom_id res chain seq x y z
N MET A 1 -20.53 6.62 -10.87
CA MET A 1 -19.76 5.78 -9.93
C MET A 1 -20.41 5.85 -8.57
N GLN A 2 -21.09 4.78 -8.15
CA GLN A 2 -21.69 4.71 -6.83
C GLN A 2 -20.53 4.58 -5.82
N ARG A 3 -20.21 5.65 -5.09
CA ARG A 3 -19.50 5.52 -3.81
C ARG A 3 -20.40 4.63 -2.96
N LEU A 4 -20.10 3.34 -2.89
CA LEU A 4 -20.61 2.50 -1.80
C LEU A 4 -20.24 3.25 -0.53
N GLY A 5 -21.25 3.73 0.21
CA GLY A 5 -21.11 4.53 1.42
C GLY A 5 -20.61 3.71 2.60
N VAL A 6 -19.61 2.88 2.36
CA VAL A 6 -18.94 2.04 3.35
C VAL A 6 -18.04 2.96 4.18
N ASP A 7 -18.22 2.95 5.49
CA ASP A 7 -17.33 3.66 6.39
C ASP A 7 -15.98 2.94 6.42
N SER A 8 -15.01 3.51 5.70
CA SER A 8 -13.69 2.91 5.57
C SER A 8 -12.79 3.37 6.72
N ARG A 9 -12.35 2.44 7.55
CA ARG A 9 -11.38 2.68 8.62
C ARG A 9 -10.04 2.02 8.31
N SER A 10 -8.96 2.68 8.71
CA SER A 10 -7.59 2.15 8.59
C SER A 10 -7.03 1.89 9.97
N ARG A 11 -6.48 0.69 10.18
CA ARG A 11 -5.75 0.30 11.38
C ARG A 11 -4.30 -0.01 11.00
N VAL A 12 -3.37 0.76 11.53
CA VAL A 12 -1.93 0.50 11.35
C VAL A 12 -1.56 -0.80 12.09
N ILE A 13 -0.92 -1.72 11.39
CA ILE A 13 -0.42 -2.99 11.93
C ILE A 13 1.07 -2.84 12.28
N GLN A 14 1.84 -2.25 11.36
CA GLN A 14 3.26 -1.99 11.55
C GLN A 14 3.63 -0.72 10.77
N SER A 15 4.47 0.12 11.35
CA SER A 15 5.07 1.25 10.65
C SER A 15 6.47 1.45 11.21
N GLY A 16 7.46 1.57 10.34
CA GLY A 16 8.85 1.76 10.78
C GLY A 16 9.83 1.93 9.63
N VAL A 17 10.95 2.56 9.93
CA VAL A 17 12.08 2.69 9.01
C VAL A 17 12.93 1.41 9.05
N GLU A 18 13.23 0.87 7.86
CA GLU A 18 14.10 -0.29 7.69
C GLU A 18 15.02 -0.10 6.47
N PRO A 19 16.17 -0.80 6.41
CA PRO A 19 16.99 -0.83 5.20
C PRO A 19 16.25 -1.56 4.08
N ALA A 20 16.22 -0.98 2.88
CA ALA A 20 15.60 -1.61 1.72
C ALA A 20 16.30 -2.94 1.39
N THR A 21 15.51 -4.02 1.32
CA THR A 21 15.97 -5.29 0.76
C THR A 21 16.29 -5.14 -0.73
N SER A 22 17.02 -6.11 -1.30
CA SER A 22 17.34 -6.10 -2.74
C SER A 22 16.10 -5.98 -3.64
N ASP A 23 15.00 -6.68 -3.33
CA ASP A 23 13.74 -6.58 -4.08
C ASP A 23 13.11 -5.17 -3.96
N VAL A 24 12.94 -4.66 -2.73
CA VAL A 24 12.34 -3.34 -2.51
C VAL A 24 13.19 -2.25 -3.18
N ALA A 25 14.52 -2.35 -3.07
CA ALA A 25 15.45 -1.41 -3.68
C ALA A 25 15.34 -1.42 -5.21
N ALA A 26 15.27 -2.60 -5.83
CA ALA A 26 15.10 -2.74 -7.27
C ALA A 26 13.79 -2.14 -7.76
N LYS A 27 12.67 -2.34 -7.03
CA LYS A 27 11.36 -1.78 -7.39
C LYS A 27 11.30 -0.26 -7.25
N LEU A 28 11.95 0.27 -6.22
CA LEU A 28 12.03 1.71 -5.95
C LEU A 28 13.16 2.41 -6.71
N GLU A 29 13.99 1.68 -7.46
CA GLU A 29 15.14 2.20 -8.21
C GLU A 29 16.13 2.97 -7.30
N ILE A 30 16.31 2.47 -6.08
CA ILE A 30 17.26 2.98 -5.09
C ILE A 30 18.37 1.95 -4.85
N ARG A 31 19.41 2.35 -4.10
CA ARG A 31 20.45 1.39 -3.70
C ARG A 31 19.92 0.49 -2.58
N GLU A 32 20.31 -0.79 -2.62
CA GLU A 32 20.06 -1.72 -1.51
C GLU A 32 20.61 -1.14 -0.19
N GLY A 33 19.87 -1.35 0.90
CA GLY A 33 20.21 -0.80 2.22
C GLY A 33 19.84 0.67 2.43
N MET A 34 19.39 1.41 1.40
CA MET A 34 18.85 2.75 1.62
C MET A 34 17.61 2.70 2.53
N PRO A 35 17.46 3.67 3.45
CA PRO A 35 16.34 3.68 4.39
C PRO A 35 15.00 3.89 3.66
N VAL A 36 14.05 3.01 3.95
CA VAL A 36 12.67 3.10 3.48
C VAL A 36 11.72 3.07 4.68
N LEU A 37 10.63 3.81 4.59
CA LEU A 37 9.50 3.64 5.49
C LEU A 37 8.67 2.46 4.99
N ARG A 38 8.57 1.39 5.79
CA ARG A 38 7.60 0.31 5.60
C ARG A 38 6.36 0.63 6.43
N HIS A 39 5.21 0.66 5.77
CA HIS A 39 3.92 0.94 6.40
C HIS A 39 2.90 -0.13 6.02
N THR A 40 2.50 -0.93 7.02
CA THR A 40 1.49 -1.98 6.90
C THR A 40 0.21 -1.56 7.62
N ALA A 41 -0.90 -1.56 6.88
CA ALA A 41 -2.21 -1.17 7.39
C ALA A 41 -3.31 -2.14 6.93
N LEU A 42 -4.23 -2.43 7.84
CA LEU A 42 -5.45 -3.18 7.61
C LEU A 42 -6.61 -2.20 7.40
N ILE A 43 -7.32 -2.35 6.29
CA ILE A 43 -8.46 -1.53 5.91
C ILE A 43 -9.74 -2.32 6.13
N LEU A 44 -10.68 -1.67 6.82
CA LEU A 44 -11.97 -2.21 7.18
C LEU A 44 -13.06 -1.43 6.46
N GLY A 45 -14.11 -2.12 6.04
CA GLY A 45 -15.36 -1.54 5.56
C GLY A 45 -16.49 -2.02 6.45
N ASP A 46 -17.20 -1.10 7.10
CA ASP A 46 -18.26 -1.41 8.07
C ASP A 46 -17.76 -2.42 9.14
N ASP A 47 -16.56 -2.17 9.68
CA ASP A 47 -15.85 -3.02 10.64
C ASP A 47 -15.40 -4.40 10.14
N VAL A 48 -15.59 -4.72 8.86
CA VAL A 48 -15.11 -5.97 8.25
C VAL A 48 -13.77 -5.73 7.56
N PRO A 49 -12.66 -6.39 7.99
CA PRO A 49 -11.37 -6.25 7.33
C PRO A 49 -11.39 -6.90 5.95
N PHE A 50 -10.98 -6.16 4.93
CA PHE A 50 -11.02 -6.67 3.55
C PHE A 50 -9.74 -6.43 2.75
N LEU A 51 -8.82 -5.59 3.24
CA LEU A 51 -7.60 -5.24 2.54
C LEU A 51 -6.45 -5.06 3.53
N LEU A 52 -5.36 -5.80 3.32
CA LEU A 52 -4.09 -5.62 4.02
C LEU A 52 -3.09 -5.04 3.04
N THR A 53 -2.53 -3.87 3.36
CA THR A 53 -1.55 -3.19 2.51
C THR A 53 -0.20 -3.15 3.21
N THR A 54 0.88 -3.32 2.46
CA THR A 54 2.24 -2.98 2.86
C THR A 54 2.83 -2.07 1.80
N ARG A 55 3.24 -0.87 2.20
CA ARG A 55 3.76 0.18 1.33
C ARG A 55 5.17 0.52 1.76
N TYR A 56 6.03 0.73 0.78
CA TYR A 56 7.43 1.11 0.95
C TYR A 56 7.64 2.46 0.27
N PHE A 57 8.32 3.35 0.98
CA PHE A 57 8.61 4.69 0.51
C PHE A 57 10.07 5.04 0.79
N PRO A 58 10.82 5.59 -0.18
CA PRO A 58 12.13 6.16 0.09
C PRO A 58 12.05 7.25 1.17
N LEU A 59 12.88 7.15 2.21
CA LEU A 59 12.79 8.07 3.37
C LEU A 59 13.32 9.47 3.08
N ASP A 60 14.12 9.62 2.01
CA ASP A 60 14.69 10.88 1.55
C ASP A 60 13.72 11.76 0.75
N LEU A 61 12.44 11.39 0.69
CA LEU A 61 11.40 12.13 -0.03
C LEU A 61 10.82 13.29 0.76
N ILE A 62 10.49 13.06 2.02
CA ILE A 62 9.72 14.00 2.85
C ILE A 62 10.42 14.08 4.23
N PRO A 63 10.73 15.28 4.73
CA PRO A 63 11.22 15.44 6.10
C PRO A 63 10.18 14.97 7.12
N ASP A 64 10.63 14.28 8.18
CA ASP A 64 9.76 13.74 9.25
C ASP A 64 8.64 12.82 8.72
N PHE A 65 8.93 12.07 7.63
CA PHE A 65 7.87 11.40 6.87
C PHE A 65 7.04 10.41 7.69
N GLU A 66 7.70 9.58 8.50
CA GLU A 66 7.03 8.57 9.33
C GLU A 66 5.96 9.20 10.24
N ASN A 67 6.35 10.21 11.01
CA ASN A 67 5.45 10.90 11.93
C ASN A 67 4.33 11.63 11.19
N ARG A 68 4.63 12.25 10.04
CA ARG A 68 3.63 12.93 9.21
C ARG A 68 2.62 11.96 8.61
N LEU A 69 3.06 10.80 8.15
CA LEU A 69 2.19 9.78 7.60
C LEU A 69 1.27 9.21 8.69
N LEU A 70 1.78 8.98 9.90
CA LEU A 70 0.98 8.52 11.03
C LEU A 70 -0.09 9.54 11.47
N ARG A 71 0.23 10.84 11.45
CA ARG A 71 -0.72 11.92 11.83
C ARG A 71 -1.77 12.19 10.76
N GLY A 72 -1.36 12.29 9.49
CA GLY A 72 -2.20 12.75 8.39
C GLY A 72 -2.81 11.64 7.53
N GLY A 73 -2.29 10.41 7.62
CA GLY A 73 -2.81 9.21 6.94
C GLY A 73 -2.71 9.18 5.41
N SER A 74 -2.36 10.30 4.76
CA SER A 74 -2.43 10.44 3.31
C SER A 74 -1.10 10.84 2.67
N PHE A 75 -0.43 9.84 2.09
CA PHE A 75 0.81 10.07 1.33
C PHE A 75 0.62 11.07 0.17
N THR A 76 -0.51 11.00 -0.55
CA THR A 76 -0.77 11.91 -1.68
C THR A 76 -1.03 13.34 -1.22
N ALA A 77 -1.60 13.53 -0.02
CA ALA A 77 -1.70 14.87 0.58
C ALA A 77 -0.31 15.41 0.93
N LEU A 78 0.54 14.59 1.54
CA LEU A 78 1.92 14.96 1.89
C LEU A 78 2.75 15.31 0.66
N LEU A 79 2.66 14.55 -0.43
CA LEU A 79 3.34 14.90 -1.70
C LEU A 79 2.93 16.28 -2.24
N ARG A 80 1.65 16.63 -2.10
CA ARG A 80 1.13 17.94 -2.52
C ARG A 80 1.59 19.06 -1.59
N GLU A 81 1.62 18.82 -0.29
CA GLU A 81 2.15 19.78 0.71
C GLU A 81 3.63 20.11 0.42
N GLU A 82 4.43 19.10 0.07
CA GLU A 82 5.85 19.27 -0.28
C GLU A 82 6.08 19.83 -1.70
N GLY A 83 5.02 20.06 -2.48
CA GLY A 83 5.15 20.54 -3.86
C GLY A 83 5.79 19.54 -4.83
N LEU A 84 5.83 18.25 -4.48
CA LEU A 84 6.45 17.18 -5.29
C LEU A 84 5.59 16.74 -6.49
N GLY A 85 4.34 17.20 -6.53
CA GLY A 85 3.38 16.89 -7.59
C GLY A 85 2.54 15.63 -7.31
N PRO A 86 1.64 15.27 -8.24
CA PRO A 86 0.74 14.14 -8.03
C PRO A 86 1.46 12.79 -8.16
N LEU A 87 1.06 11.84 -7.33
CA LEU A 87 1.43 10.44 -7.50
C LEU A 87 0.80 9.88 -8.78
N GLN A 88 1.63 9.40 -9.69
CA GLN A 88 1.24 8.73 -10.92
C GLN A 88 1.42 7.22 -10.77
N ARG A 89 0.37 6.46 -11.08
CA ARG A 89 0.43 5.00 -11.07
C ARG A 89 1.17 4.53 -12.32
N ALA A 90 2.41 4.06 -12.14
CA ALA A 90 3.25 3.59 -13.25
C ALA A 90 2.88 2.17 -13.69
N SER A 91 2.53 1.31 -12.73
CA SER A 91 2.06 -0.05 -13.02
C SER A 91 1.17 -0.57 -11.88
N THR A 92 0.28 -1.48 -12.24
CA THR A 92 -0.51 -2.29 -11.32
C THR A 92 -0.54 -3.71 -11.87
N VAL A 93 -0.16 -4.69 -11.06
CA VAL A 93 -0.26 -6.12 -11.38
C VAL A 93 -1.22 -6.76 -10.40
N VAL A 94 -2.20 -7.48 -10.93
CA VAL A 94 -3.20 -8.20 -10.14
C VAL A 94 -3.07 -9.69 -10.41
N GLY A 95 -3.01 -10.47 -9.35
CA GLY A 95 -3.05 -11.93 -9.38
C GLY A 95 -3.92 -12.48 -8.27
N ALA A 96 -3.92 -13.81 -8.14
CA ALA A 96 -4.58 -14.50 -7.05
C ALA A 96 -3.64 -15.56 -6.46
N ARG A 97 -3.67 -15.73 -5.15
CA ARG A 97 -2.94 -16.79 -4.43
C ARG A 97 -3.67 -17.17 -3.15
N MET A 98 -3.33 -18.33 -2.59
CA MET A 98 -3.85 -18.69 -1.26
C MET A 98 -3.27 -17.77 -0.18
N PRO A 99 -4.05 -17.48 0.89
CA PRO A 99 -3.60 -16.70 2.02
C PRO A 99 -2.48 -17.42 2.79
N GLN A 100 -1.58 -16.65 3.39
CA GLN A 100 -0.74 -17.13 4.49
C GLN A 100 -1.54 -17.12 5.80
N ASP A 101 -1.09 -17.85 6.81
CA ASP A 101 -1.83 -18.00 8.07
C ASP A 101 -2.15 -16.66 8.76
N GLU A 102 -1.16 -15.75 8.79
CA GLU A 102 -1.34 -14.41 9.36
C GLU A 102 -2.38 -13.59 8.57
N GLU A 103 -2.37 -13.69 7.24
CA GLU A 103 -3.29 -12.98 6.37
C GLU A 103 -4.73 -13.46 6.55
N SER A 104 -4.92 -14.79 6.70
CA SER A 104 -6.23 -15.38 6.99
C SER A 104 -6.83 -14.85 8.29
N GLY A 105 -6.01 -14.75 9.35
CA GLY A 105 -6.43 -14.16 10.62
C GLY A 105 -6.78 -12.68 10.49
N LEU A 106 -5.90 -11.88 9.89
CA LEU A 106 -6.08 -10.43 9.75
C LEU A 106 -7.28 -10.06 8.87
N LEU A 107 -7.51 -10.79 7.78
CA LEU A 107 -8.59 -10.54 6.82
C LEU A 107 -9.88 -11.31 7.13
N SER A 108 -9.89 -12.09 8.21
CA SER A 108 -11.02 -12.95 8.58
C SER A 108 -11.50 -13.81 7.40
N CYS A 109 -10.56 -14.37 6.63
CA CYS A 109 -10.85 -15.17 5.44
C CYS A 109 -10.45 -16.64 5.64
N PRO A 110 -11.21 -17.59 5.06
CA PRO A 110 -10.83 -19.00 5.07
C PRO A 110 -9.48 -19.26 4.36
N HIS A 111 -8.69 -20.21 4.86
CA HIS A 111 -7.41 -20.59 4.23
C HIS A 111 -7.57 -21.16 2.81
N ASN A 112 -8.76 -21.67 2.46
CA ASN A 112 -9.08 -22.22 1.15
C ASN A 112 -9.74 -21.19 0.20
N ALA A 113 -9.85 -19.93 0.60
CA ALA A 113 -10.35 -18.85 -0.24
C ALA A 113 -9.17 -18.01 -0.77
N PRO A 114 -8.91 -17.96 -2.09
CA PRO A 114 -7.83 -17.15 -2.63
C PRO A 114 -7.96 -15.68 -2.24
N LEU A 115 -6.84 -15.00 -2.03
CA LEU A 115 -6.77 -13.54 -1.94
C LEU A 115 -6.47 -12.97 -3.33
N LEU A 116 -7.00 -11.78 -3.63
CA LEU A 116 -6.46 -10.99 -4.74
C LEU A 116 -5.15 -10.34 -4.26
N ALA A 117 -4.04 -10.67 -4.92
CA ALA A 117 -2.75 -10.06 -4.67
C ALA A 117 -2.52 -8.94 -5.67
N VAL A 118 -2.32 -7.73 -5.17
CA VAL A 118 -2.09 -6.53 -5.97
C VAL A 118 -0.72 -5.99 -5.64
N SER A 119 0.08 -5.73 -6.67
CA SER A 119 1.32 -4.97 -6.54
C SER A 119 1.26 -3.76 -7.43
N ALA A 120 1.86 -2.65 -7.00
CA ALA A 120 1.81 -1.44 -7.80
C ALA A 120 2.97 -0.49 -7.51
N LEU A 121 3.42 0.19 -8.56
CA LEU A 121 4.50 1.16 -8.51
C LEU A 121 3.95 2.57 -8.74
N GLY A 122 4.30 3.48 -7.85
CA GLY A 122 3.95 4.89 -7.92
C GLY A 122 5.18 5.75 -8.21
N ARG A 123 5.02 6.71 -9.12
CA ARG A 123 6.06 7.67 -9.52
C ARG A 123 5.58 9.11 -9.36
N LEU A 124 6.53 10.02 -9.18
CA LEU A 124 6.30 11.46 -9.36
C LEU A 124 6.34 11.83 -10.86
N PRO A 125 5.85 13.02 -11.26
CA PRO A 125 5.89 13.46 -12.65
C PRO A 125 7.30 13.48 -13.27
N GLY A 126 8.33 13.68 -12.45
CA GLY A 126 9.74 13.60 -12.87
C GLY A 126 10.27 12.17 -13.08
N GLY A 127 9.41 11.15 -12.99
CA GLY A 127 9.78 9.74 -13.20
C GLY A 127 10.34 9.02 -11.97
N ARG A 128 10.69 9.73 -10.89
CA ARG A 128 11.20 9.12 -9.65
C ARG A 128 10.17 8.16 -9.06
N ALA A 129 10.57 6.92 -8.81
CA ALA A 129 9.78 5.96 -8.02
C ALA A 129 9.72 6.40 -6.56
N VAL A 130 8.50 6.46 -6.01
CA VAL A 130 8.25 7.01 -4.66
C VAL A 130 7.34 6.13 -3.80
N GLU A 131 6.71 5.14 -4.40
CA GLU A 131 5.92 4.15 -3.67
C GLU A 131 6.03 2.81 -4.36
N TRP A 132 6.38 1.78 -3.59
CA TRP A 132 6.15 0.39 -3.98
C TRP A 132 5.15 -0.20 -2.99
N GLN A 133 4.10 -0.84 -3.50
CA GLN A 133 3.08 -1.42 -2.65
C GLN A 133 2.79 -2.88 -3.01
N HIS A 134 2.53 -3.66 -1.97
CA HIS A 134 1.91 -4.96 -2.04
C HIS A 134 0.65 -4.94 -1.20
N ALA A 135 -0.43 -5.48 -1.73
CA ALA A 135 -1.70 -5.57 -1.07
C ALA A 135 -2.29 -6.96 -1.29
N VAL A 136 -2.99 -7.44 -0.29
CA VAL A 136 -3.87 -8.60 -0.43
C VAL A 136 -5.29 -8.24 0.00
N MET A 137 -6.26 -8.71 -0.78
CA MET A 137 -7.67 -8.41 -0.59
C MET A 137 -8.46 -9.70 -0.41
N ASN A 138 -9.40 -9.70 0.53
CA ASN A 138 -10.35 -10.79 0.69
C ASN A 138 -11.25 -10.87 -0.55
N SER A 139 -11.04 -11.88 -1.41
CA SER A 139 -11.72 -12.01 -2.70
C SER A 139 -13.24 -12.23 -2.56
N LEU A 140 -13.70 -12.68 -1.40
CA LEU A 140 -15.12 -12.86 -1.12
C LEU A 140 -15.85 -11.52 -0.91
N LEU A 141 -15.11 -10.46 -0.60
CA LEU A 141 -15.66 -9.13 -0.26
C LEU A 141 -15.42 -8.09 -1.34
N ILE A 142 -14.55 -8.36 -2.31
CA ILE A 142 -14.13 -7.37 -3.31
C ILE A 142 -14.34 -7.86 -4.74
N ARG A 143 -14.66 -6.93 -5.63
CA ARG A 143 -14.65 -7.12 -7.09
C ARG A 143 -13.90 -5.96 -7.73
N LEU A 144 -13.08 -6.25 -8.73
CA LEU A 144 -12.37 -5.25 -9.51
C LEU A 144 -13.05 -5.12 -10.88
N SER A 145 -13.36 -3.88 -11.27
CA SER A 145 -13.90 -3.55 -12.59
C SER A 145 -13.02 -2.50 -13.23
N PHE A 146 -12.65 -2.71 -14.50
CA PHE A 146 -11.86 -1.77 -15.28
C PHE A 146 -12.71 -1.28 -16.46
N THR A 147 -12.73 0.03 -16.68
CA THR A 147 -13.41 0.65 -17.81
C THR A 147 -12.39 1.45 -18.62
N SER A 148 -12.36 1.22 -19.93
CA SER A 148 -11.58 2.00 -20.89
C SER A 148 -12.24 3.33 -21.20
#